data_AF-A0A382JFU2-F1
#
_entry.id   AF-A0A382JFU2-F1
#
_cell.length_a   1.000
_cell.length_b   1.000
_cell.length_c   1.000
_cell.angle_alpha   90.00
_cell.angle_beta   90.00
_cell.angle_gamma   90.00
#
_symmetry.space_group_name_H-M   'P 1'
#
loop_
_entity.id
_entity.type
_entity.pdbx_description
1 polymer ?
#
loop_
_entity_poly.entity_id
_entity_poly.type
_entity_poly.pdbx_seq_one_letter_code
_entity_poly.pdbx_strand_id
1 'polypeptide(L)'
;GYTAAGAGLVIFLAFLYWPSSVLDGEKGDPSRSAIEVDLHDAYFETIIAAKNLYRPFPKMVTRNGNPDTPEKIALGRLLFFDPILSGDNTMSCAHCHHPDLGFTDNRGLSMGKNGKGVGPDRDGGTVLRRGSPTIWNAAFNHAQFWDGRADDLEHQAIFPMTDSTEMNQDREELERELSAISEYRDRFLNAFGGNKPVSFQNTAYAIASFERTILSNDSRFDRYTRGDQAALSTNERDGLNVFRSLKTRCFECHNIPTFNNPDFKVVGVPDLDTDKPDLGRFEIKGKGYERAFKVPTLRNVALTAPYMHNGKFKTLGDVIDFYSGGGGAAHGIKQELLDDKIRPFDI
;
A
#
# COMPACT_ATOMS: atom_id res chain seq x y z
N GLY A 1 44.10 -50.72 63.75
CA GLY A 1 44.09 -49.80 64.90
C GLY A 1 44.36 -48.41 64.38
N TYR A 2 43.51 -47.48 64.80
CA TYR A 2 43.51 -46.03 64.60
C TYR A 2 42.95 -45.43 63.29
N THR A 3 41.93 -44.63 63.56
CA THR A 3 41.00 -43.82 62.78
C THR A 3 41.43 -42.34 62.73
N ALA A 4 41.05 -41.61 61.67
CA ALA A 4 40.51 -40.23 61.66
C ALA A 4 40.34 -39.80 60.18
N ALA A 5 39.14 -39.77 59.61
CA ALA A 5 38.09 -38.73 59.70
C ALA A 5 38.45 -37.43 58.95
N GLY A 6 37.97 -37.32 57.71
CA GLY A 6 37.98 -36.11 56.87
C GLY A 6 36.68 -36.05 56.07
N ALA A 7 36.00 -34.92 56.17
CA ALA A 7 34.58 -34.71 55.90
C ALA A 7 34.17 -34.82 54.42
N GLY A 8 33.15 -35.64 54.14
CA GLY A 8 32.35 -35.60 52.91
C GLY A 8 30.99 -34.97 53.22
N LEU A 9 30.76 -33.77 52.70
CA LEU A 9 29.47 -33.08 52.78
C LEU A 9 28.49 -33.72 51.77
N VAL A 10 27.70 -34.70 52.22
CA VAL A 10 26.53 -35.19 51.46
C VAL A 10 25.30 -34.46 52.00
N ILE A 11 24.81 -33.49 51.23
CA ILE A 11 23.52 -32.85 51.51
C ILE A 11 22.42 -33.86 51.19
N PHE A 12 21.92 -34.54 52.21
CA PHE A 12 20.61 -35.20 52.16
C PHE A 12 19.54 -34.11 52.27
N LEU A 13 18.93 -33.73 51.15
CA LEU A 13 17.62 -33.09 51.18
C LEU A 13 16.58 -34.21 51.36
N ALA A 14 16.27 -34.50 52.61
CA ALA A 14 15.07 -35.24 52.97
C ALA A 14 13.86 -34.40 52.58
N PHE A 15 13.23 -34.71 51.44
CA PHE A 15 11.89 -34.23 51.15
C PHE A 15 10.93 -34.93 52.13
N LEU A 16 10.59 -34.21 53.20
CA LEU A 16 9.43 -34.50 54.03
C LEU A 16 8.21 -34.50 53.12
N TYR A 17 7.66 -35.69 52.87
CA TYR A 17 6.39 -35.88 52.19
C TYR A 17 5.29 -35.38 53.16
N TRP A 18 4.94 -34.11 53.05
CA TRP A 18 3.75 -33.57 53.69
C TRP A 18 2.58 -33.79 52.72
N PRO A 19 1.58 -34.63 53.03
CA PRO A 19 0.38 -34.71 52.22
C PRO A 19 -0.43 -33.44 52.48
N SER A 20 -0.16 -32.38 51.73
CA SER A 20 -1.07 -31.24 51.66
C SER A 20 -2.22 -31.65 50.76
N SER A 21 -3.40 -31.87 51.33
CA SER A 21 -4.68 -32.06 50.63
C SER A 21 -5.17 -30.79 49.90
N VAL A 22 -4.24 -29.94 49.44
CA VAL A 22 -4.51 -28.66 48.77
C VAL A 22 -4.03 -28.69 47.30
N LEU A 23 -3.39 -29.77 46.85
CA LEU A 23 -2.96 -29.93 45.45
C LEU A 23 -3.50 -31.17 44.72
N ASP A 24 -4.40 -31.93 45.36
CA ASP A 24 -5.14 -33.04 44.72
C ASP A 24 -6.66 -32.79 44.66
N GLY A 25 -7.06 -31.53 44.82
CA GLY A 25 -8.46 -31.11 44.95
C GLY A 25 -9.00 -30.21 43.83
N GLU A 26 -8.50 -30.28 42.59
CA GLU A 26 -9.18 -29.66 41.42
C GLU A 26 -9.11 -30.56 40.17
N LYS A 27 -9.17 -31.88 40.36
CA LYS A 27 -9.64 -32.77 39.28
C LYS A 27 -11.16 -32.81 39.32
N GLY A 28 -11.77 -32.05 38.41
CA GLY A 28 -13.16 -32.25 37.98
C GLY A 28 -14.21 -31.51 38.79
N ASP A 29 -14.29 -30.19 38.64
CA ASP A 29 -15.55 -29.48 38.80
C ASP A 29 -16.30 -29.46 37.45
N PRO A 30 -17.46 -30.13 37.31
CA PRO A 30 -18.26 -30.11 36.07
C PRO A 30 -18.87 -28.74 35.78
N SER A 31 -18.72 -27.77 36.69
CA SER A 31 -19.30 -26.43 36.61
C SER A 31 -18.32 -25.32 36.19
N ARG A 32 -17.03 -25.62 35.95
CA ARG A 32 -16.21 -24.83 35.03
C ARG A 32 -16.77 -25.09 33.63
N SER A 33 -17.83 -24.33 33.34
CA SER A 33 -18.70 -24.52 32.20
C SER A 33 -17.88 -24.63 30.92
N ALA A 34 -18.30 -25.48 29.98
CA ALA A 34 -17.72 -25.56 28.65
C ALA A 34 -17.58 -24.17 27.98
N ILE A 35 -18.37 -23.19 28.41
CA ILE A 35 -18.33 -21.78 28.00
C ILE A 35 -17.05 -21.06 28.47
N GLU A 36 -16.55 -21.33 29.68
CA GLU A 36 -15.40 -20.64 30.25
C GLU A 36 -14.06 -21.14 29.65
N VAL A 37 -13.99 -22.43 29.33
CA VAL A 37 -12.85 -23.05 28.62
C VAL A 37 -12.82 -22.59 27.15
N ASP A 38 -13.98 -22.56 26.49
CA ASP A 38 -14.12 -22.11 25.09
C ASP A 38 -13.80 -20.61 24.92
N LEU A 39 -14.20 -19.76 25.88
CA LEU A 39 -13.84 -18.34 25.89
C LEU A 39 -12.34 -18.10 26.09
N HIS A 40 -11.68 -18.89 26.95
CA HIS A 40 -10.24 -18.77 27.18
C HIS A 40 -9.44 -19.21 25.95
N ASP A 41 -9.77 -20.36 25.37
CA ASP A 41 -9.07 -20.88 24.20
C ASP A 41 -9.32 -20.01 22.96
N ALA A 42 -10.57 -19.57 22.72
CA ALA A 42 -10.86 -18.63 21.65
C ALA A 42 -10.14 -17.28 21.83
N TYR A 43 -10.02 -16.79 23.07
CA TYR A 43 -9.29 -15.56 23.39
C TYR A 43 -7.78 -15.71 23.13
N PHE A 44 -7.18 -16.84 23.55
CA PHE A 44 -5.77 -17.12 23.31
C PHE A 44 -5.46 -17.35 21.82
N GLU A 45 -6.30 -18.09 21.10
CA GLU A 45 -6.20 -18.24 19.64
C GLU A 45 -6.28 -16.90 18.93
N THR A 46 -7.18 -16.02 19.37
CA THR A 46 -7.32 -14.66 18.83
C THR A 46 -6.08 -13.80 19.11
N ILE A 47 -5.48 -13.91 20.30
CA ILE A 47 -4.23 -13.22 20.64
C ILE A 47 -3.06 -13.72 19.77
N ILE A 48 -2.94 -15.03 19.59
CA ILE A 48 -1.89 -15.65 18.77
C ILE A 48 -2.08 -15.26 17.31
N ALA A 49 -3.31 -15.30 16.80
CA ALA A 49 -3.66 -14.90 15.45
C ALA A 49 -3.31 -13.42 15.17
N ALA A 50 -3.62 -12.50 16.10
CA ALA A 50 -3.28 -11.09 15.99
C ALA A 50 -1.78 -10.82 16.04
N LYS A 51 -1.06 -11.41 17.01
CA LYS A 51 0.40 -11.23 17.13
C LYS A 51 1.17 -11.78 15.93
N ASN A 52 0.68 -12.85 15.31
CA ASN A 52 1.28 -13.41 14.10
C ASN A 52 1.07 -12.54 12.86
N LEU A 53 0.16 -11.57 12.90
CA LEU A 53 -0.07 -10.61 11.82
C LEU A 53 0.86 -9.40 11.87
N TYR A 54 1.45 -9.07 13.02
CA TYR A 54 2.35 -7.92 13.10
C TYR A 54 3.58 -8.13 12.21
N ARG A 55 3.79 -7.19 11.30
CA ARG A 55 4.99 -7.07 10.46
C ARG A 55 5.38 -5.60 10.40
N PRO A 56 6.66 -5.25 10.61
CA PRO A 56 7.10 -3.87 10.38
C PRO A 56 6.89 -3.51 8.91
N PHE A 57 6.61 -2.23 8.64
CA PHE A 57 6.64 -1.75 7.26
C PHE A 57 8.04 -1.96 6.66
N PRO A 58 8.13 -2.28 5.36
CA PRO A 58 9.44 -2.39 4.71
C PRO A 58 10.16 -1.03 4.75
N LYS A 59 11.48 -1.06 4.59
CA LYS A 59 12.24 0.17 4.43
C LYS A 59 11.73 0.90 3.18
N MET A 60 11.46 2.20 3.30
CA MET A 60 11.08 3.04 2.16
C MET A 60 12.20 3.11 1.13
N VAL A 61 11.82 3.23 -0.14
CA VAL A 61 12.77 3.48 -1.23
C VAL A 61 13.18 4.95 -1.20
N THR A 62 14.45 5.20 -0.91
CA THR A 62 15.05 6.54 -0.86
C THR A 62 16.34 6.56 -1.68
N ARG A 63 16.62 7.69 -2.36
CA ARG A 63 17.89 7.91 -3.04
C ARG A 63 18.91 8.47 -2.05
N ASN A 64 20.15 7.95 -2.09
CA ASN A 64 21.24 8.49 -1.26
C ASN A 64 21.49 9.99 -1.54
N GLY A 65 21.29 10.45 -2.77
CA GLY A 65 21.40 11.86 -3.17
C GLY A 65 20.17 12.71 -2.85
N ASN A 66 19.11 12.13 -2.28
CA ASN A 66 17.91 12.84 -1.87
C ASN A 66 17.39 12.35 -0.50
N PRO A 67 18.15 12.56 0.60
CA PRO A 67 17.62 12.32 1.94
C PRO A 67 16.45 13.27 2.20
N ASP A 68 15.41 12.78 2.87
CA ASP A 68 14.27 13.59 3.26
C ASP A 68 14.65 14.53 4.40
N THR A 69 14.29 15.81 4.27
CA THR A 69 14.42 16.83 5.33
C THR A 69 13.09 17.57 5.47
N PRO A 70 12.82 18.21 6.63
CA PRO A 70 11.62 19.01 6.81
C PRO A 70 11.43 20.09 5.72
N GLU A 71 12.53 20.70 5.26
CA GLU A 71 12.53 21.75 4.23
C GLU A 71 12.14 21.19 2.86
N LYS A 72 12.67 20.03 2.47
CA LYS A 72 12.29 19.35 1.22
C LYS A 72 10.85 18.88 1.24
N ILE A 73 10.39 18.33 2.37
CA ILE A 73 9.00 17.92 2.55
C ILE A 73 8.06 19.13 2.43
N ALA A 74 8.39 20.24 3.08
CA ALA A 74 7.57 21.46 3.02
C ALA A 74 7.52 22.05 1.60
N LEU A 75 8.65 22.09 0.90
CA LEU A 75 8.71 22.53 -0.50
C LEU A 75 7.94 21.58 -1.42
N GLY A 76 8.11 20.28 -1.26
CA GLY A 76 7.39 19.26 -2.02
C GLY A 76 5.88 19.36 -1.83
N ARG A 77 5.44 19.60 -0.58
CA ARG A 77 4.03 19.83 -0.28
C ARG A 77 3.49 21.05 -0.99
N LEU A 78 4.24 22.16 -1.01
CA LEU A 78 3.81 23.35 -1.75
C LEU A 78 3.67 23.04 -3.25
N LEU A 79 4.70 22.46 -3.86
CA LEU A 79 4.73 22.11 -5.28
C LEU A 79 3.60 21.13 -5.66
N PHE A 80 3.28 20.14 -4.81
CA PHE A 80 2.24 19.15 -5.09
C PHE A 80 0.87 19.76 -5.38
N PHE A 81 0.55 20.90 -4.77
CA PHE A 81 -0.72 21.60 -4.95
C PHE A 81 -0.61 22.76 -5.96
N ASP A 82 0.59 23.19 -6.34
CA ASP A 82 0.79 24.38 -7.16
C ASP A 82 0.67 24.07 -8.67
N PRO A 83 -0.24 24.74 -9.40
CA PRO A 83 -0.38 24.58 -10.84
C PRO A 83 0.85 24.96 -11.66
N ILE A 84 1.83 25.68 -11.09
CA ILE A 84 3.09 26.08 -11.74
C ILE A 84 3.85 24.90 -12.37
N LEU A 85 3.59 23.68 -11.89
CA LEU A 85 4.19 22.47 -12.41
C LEU A 85 3.67 22.07 -13.81
N SER A 86 2.62 22.71 -14.32
CA SER A 86 2.04 22.45 -15.65
C SER A 86 2.35 23.57 -16.62
N GLY A 87 2.61 23.25 -17.89
CA GLY A 87 3.04 24.24 -18.88
C GLY A 87 1.99 25.31 -19.24
N ASP A 88 0.73 25.13 -18.83
CA ASP A 88 -0.32 26.16 -18.92
C ASP A 88 -0.73 26.74 -17.55
N ASN A 89 -0.04 26.34 -16.48
CA ASN A 89 -0.28 26.75 -15.11
C ASN A 89 -1.72 26.48 -14.61
N THR A 90 -2.36 25.41 -15.09
CA THR A 90 -3.74 25.03 -14.70
C THR A 90 -3.86 23.71 -13.93
N MET A 91 -2.78 22.92 -13.85
CA MET A 91 -2.80 21.60 -13.24
C MET A 91 -1.63 21.37 -12.27
N SER A 92 -1.93 20.72 -11.16
CA SER A 92 -0.99 20.24 -10.15
C SER A 92 -1.21 18.75 -9.88
N CYS A 93 -0.29 18.12 -9.15
CA CYS A 93 -0.43 16.72 -8.75
C CYS A 93 -1.77 16.45 -8.04
N ALA A 94 -2.22 17.40 -7.21
CA ALA A 94 -3.46 17.33 -6.45
C ALA A 94 -4.74 17.26 -7.30
N HIS A 95 -4.71 17.61 -8.59
CA HIS A 95 -5.88 17.46 -9.46
C HIS A 95 -6.18 16.00 -9.79
N CYS A 96 -5.15 15.14 -9.82
CA CYS A 96 -5.28 13.70 -10.07
C CYS A 96 -5.11 12.87 -8.78
N HIS A 97 -4.49 13.42 -7.75
CA HIS A 97 -4.19 12.77 -6.48
C HIS A 97 -4.71 13.60 -5.30
N HIS A 98 -6.02 13.86 -5.28
CA HIS A 98 -6.62 14.77 -4.31
C HIS A 98 -6.79 14.09 -2.94
N PRO A 99 -6.39 14.72 -1.81
CA PRO A 99 -6.49 14.11 -0.49
C PRO A 99 -7.91 13.65 -0.11
N ASP A 100 -8.92 14.47 -0.41
CA ASP A 100 -10.33 14.17 -0.10
C ASP A 100 -10.93 13.04 -0.97
N LEU A 101 -10.20 12.62 -2.01
CA LEU A 101 -10.60 11.55 -2.94
C LEU A 101 -9.68 10.34 -2.81
N GLY A 102 -9.18 10.07 -1.60
CA GLY A 102 -8.29 8.94 -1.34
C GLY A 102 -6.93 9.05 -2.03
N PHE A 103 -6.48 10.27 -2.32
CA PHE A 103 -5.31 10.55 -3.15
C PHE A 103 -5.40 9.94 -4.56
N THR A 104 -6.62 9.94 -5.10
CA THR A 104 -6.95 9.67 -6.50
C THR A 104 -7.78 10.84 -7.05
N ASP A 105 -8.34 10.70 -8.25
CA ASP A 105 -9.35 11.63 -8.78
C ASP A 105 -10.76 11.05 -8.74
N ASN A 106 -10.96 9.84 -8.19
CA ASN A 106 -12.25 9.14 -8.19
C ASN A 106 -12.85 9.00 -9.61
N ARG A 107 -11.99 8.85 -10.63
CA ARG A 107 -12.37 8.59 -12.02
C ARG A 107 -11.80 7.25 -12.47
N GLY A 108 -12.48 6.63 -13.45
CA GLY A 108 -11.97 5.38 -14.02
C GLY A 108 -10.77 5.60 -14.94
N LEU A 109 -10.82 6.69 -15.68
CA LEU A 109 -9.72 7.20 -16.49
C LEU A 109 -9.48 8.65 -16.07
N SER A 110 -8.23 8.97 -15.75
CA SER A 110 -7.87 10.30 -15.30
C SER A 110 -8.00 11.32 -16.42
N MET A 111 -8.11 12.59 -16.04
CA MET A 111 -8.23 13.69 -16.99
C MET A 111 -7.06 14.64 -16.86
N GLY A 112 -6.20 14.60 -17.86
CA GLY A 112 -4.99 15.39 -17.98
C GLY A 112 -5.25 16.78 -18.56
N LYS A 113 -4.36 17.21 -19.46
CA LYS A 113 -4.19 18.58 -19.96
C LYS A 113 -5.53 19.20 -20.38
N ASN A 114 -5.70 20.50 -20.10
CA ASN A 114 -6.93 21.29 -20.31
C ASN A 114 -8.14 20.89 -19.45
N GLY A 115 -7.99 19.91 -18.55
CA GLY A 115 -9.07 19.52 -17.64
C GLY A 115 -9.38 20.61 -16.62
N LYS A 116 -10.67 20.80 -16.32
CA LYS A 116 -11.16 21.82 -15.37
C LYS A 116 -11.90 21.16 -14.21
N GLY A 117 -11.75 21.73 -13.02
CA GLY A 117 -12.32 21.16 -11.79
C GLY A 117 -11.50 20.00 -11.24
N VAL A 118 -12.06 19.28 -10.27
CA VAL A 118 -11.42 18.15 -9.59
C VAL A 118 -12.39 16.99 -9.48
N GLY A 119 -11.85 15.79 -9.30
CA GLY A 119 -12.68 14.63 -8.99
C GLY A 119 -13.53 14.11 -10.15
N PRO A 120 -14.68 13.46 -9.84
CA PRO A 120 -15.60 12.93 -10.85
C PRO A 120 -16.15 14.01 -11.79
N ASP A 121 -16.26 15.26 -11.31
CA ASP A 121 -16.81 16.38 -12.07
C ASP A 121 -15.77 17.06 -12.99
N ARG A 122 -14.50 16.61 -12.95
CA ARG A 122 -13.45 17.16 -13.83
C ARG A 122 -13.77 16.91 -15.30
N ASP A 123 -13.73 17.96 -16.13
CA ASP A 123 -14.18 17.91 -17.53
C ASP A 123 -13.27 18.66 -18.53
N GLY A 124 -13.55 18.51 -19.83
CA GLY A 124 -12.92 19.27 -20.93
C GLY A 124 -11.47 18.90 -21.31
N GLY A 125 -10.77 18.11 -20.50
CA GLY A 125 -9.37 17.75 -20.71
C GLY A 125 -9.14 16.48 -21.53
N THR A 126 -7.86 16.17 -21.73
CA THR A 126 -7.42 14.92 -22.36
C THR A 126 -7.70 13.74 -21.44
N VAL A 127 -8.48 12.75 -21.90
CA VAL A 127 -8.73 11.52 -21.13
C VAL A 127 -7.50 10.62 -21.26
N LEU A 128 -6.94 10.22 -20.12
CA LEU A 128 -5.77 9.35 -20.05
C LEU A 128 -6.15 7.88 -20.19
N ARG A 129 -5.17 7.03 -20.49
CA ARG A 129 -5.39 5.58 -20.70
C ARG A 129 -5.74 4.81 -19.42
N ARG A 130 -5.40 5.36 -18.25
CA ARG A 130 -5.56 4.72 -16.92
C ARG A 130 -6.11 5.72 -15.91
N GLY A 131 -6.72 5.19 -14.85
CA GLY A 131 -7.05 5.95 -13.64
C GLY A 131 -5.81 6.18 -12.76
N SER A 132 -5.84 7.25 -11.97
CA SER A 132 -4.75 7.58 -11.06
C SER A 132 -4.71 6.57 -9.89
N PRO A 133 -3.62 5.81 -9.70
CA PRO A 133 -3.48 4.97 -8.52
C PRO A 133 -3.38 5.87 -7.28
N THR A 134 -3.85 5.40 -6.13
CA THR A 134 -3.61 6.12 -4.88
C THR A 134 -2.12 6.25 -4.58
N ILE A 135 -1.72 7.40 -4.01
CA ILE A 135 -0.36 7.58 -3.49
C ILE A 135 -0.25 7.30 -1.99
N TRP A 136 -1.32 6.82 -1.33
CA TRP A 136 -1.21 6.24 0.01
C TRP A 136 -0.15 5.14 0.02
N ASN A 137 0.84 5.29 0.90
CA ASN A 137 1.90 4.30 1.11
C ASN A 137 2.76 4.02 -0.16
N ALA A 138 2.72 4.89 -1.18
CA ALA A 138 3.47 4.68 -2.43
C ALA A 138 5.00 4.65 -2.23
N ALA A 139 5.49 5.23 -1.14
CA ALA A 139 6.88 5.16 -0.69
C ALA A 139 7.42 3.75 -0.43
N PHE A 140 6.52 2.78 -0.22
CA PHE A 140 6.87 1.38 -0.01
C PHE A 140 6.76 0.53 -1.28
N ASN A 141 6.32 1.11 -2.40
CA ASN A 141 6.30 0.39 -3.66
C ASN A 141 7.73 0.15 -4.16
N HIS A 142 7.97 -1.05 -4.70
CA HIS A 142 9.23 -1.37 -5.37
C HIS A 142 9.37 -0.70 -6.75
N ALA A 143 8.24 -0.39 -7.39
CA ALA A 143 8.17 0.37 -8.64
C ALA A 143 6.88 1.19 -8.67
N GLN A 144 6.86 2.31 -9.36
CA GLN A 144 5.72 3.22 -9.45
C GLN A 144 4.93 3.04 -10.75
N PHE A 145 3.72 3.60 -10.80
CA PHE A 145 2.69 3.37 -11.83
C PHE A 145 2.14 1.93 -11.86
N TRP A 146 1.04 1.75 -12.59
CA TRP A 146 0.39 0.46 -12.83
C TRP A 146 1.27 -0.55 -13.57
N ASP A 147 2.16 -0.08 -14.45
CA ASP A 147 3.07 -0.90 -15.27
C ASP A 147 4.49 -1.04 -14.68
N GLY A 148 4.78 -0.29 -13.61
CA GLY A 148 6.09 -0.32 -12.96
C GLY A 148 7.20 0.30 -13.80
N ARG A 149 6.91 1.32 -14.61
CA ARG A 149 7.89 1.97 -15.50
C ARG A 149 8.87 2.90 -14.79
N ALA A 150 8.56 3.32 -13.57
CA ALA A 150 9.43 4.18 -12.77
C ALA A 150 9.96 3.41 -11.55
N ASP A 151 11.23 3.58 -11.25
CA ASP A 151 11.94 2.81 -10.21
C ASP A 151 11.65 3.31 -8.79
N ASP A 152 11.40 4.61 -8.64
CA ASP A 152 11.14 5.27 -7.37
C ASP A 152 10.27 6.53 -7.55
N LEU A 153 9.97 7.22 -6.45
CA LEU A 153 9.13 8.43 -6.46
C LEU A 153 9.80 9.60 -7.20
N GLU A 154 11.12 9.76 -7.08
CA GLU A 154 11.84 10.78 -7.83
C GLU A 154 11.76 10.56 -9.35
N HIS A 155 11.88 9.32 -9.82
CA HIS A 155 11.71 8.98 -11.23
C HIS A 155 10.24 9.17 -11.64
N GLN A 156 9.30 8.74 -10.80
CA GLN A 156 7.86 8.84 -11.06
C GLN A 156 7.43 10.29 -11.28
N ALA A 157 7.83 11.22 -10.42
CA ALA A 157 7.38 12.62 -10.45
C ALA A 157 7.73 13.33 -11.76
N ILE A 158 8.76 12.88 -12.47
CA ILE A 158 9.21 13.45 -13.76
C ILE A 158 8.20 13.20 -14.89
N PHE A 159 7.58 12.02 -14.91
CA PHE A 159 6.67 11.62 -16.00
C PHE A 159 5.44 12.53 -16.11
N PRO A 160 4.59 12.71 -15.07
CA PRO A 160 3.37 13.51 -15.21
C PRO A 160 3.68 14.98 -15.53
N MET A 161 4.78 15.53 -14.96
CA MET A 161 5.22 16.90 -15.25
C MET A 161 5.53 17.10 -16.73
N THR A 162 6.16 16.12 -17.39
CA THR A 162 6.64 16.28 -18.78
C THR A 162 5.76 15.62 -19.84
N ASP A 163 4.79 14.78 -19.45
CA ASP A 163 3.89 14.13 -20.39
C ASP A 163 2.96 15.14 -21.06
N SER A 164 2.91 15.09 -22.40
CA SER A 164 2.14 16.06 -23.21
C SER A 164 0.62 16.00 -23.02
N THR A 165 0.12 14.88 -22.49
CA THR A 165 -1.29 14.65 -22.20
C THR A 165 -1.65 14.95 -20.74
N GLU A 166 -0.66 15.09 -19.86
CA GLU A 166 -0.83 15.39 -18.44
C GLU A 166 -0.52 16.88 -18.17
N MET A 167 0.64 17.19 -17.58
CA MET A 167 0.99 18.56 -17.17
C MET A 167 1.75 19.32 -18.27
N ASN A 168 2.36 18.62 -19.23
CA ASN A 168 3.00 19.19 -20.43
C ASN A 168 3.92 20.40 -20.13
N GLN A 169 4.74 20.31 -19.09
CA GLN A 169 5.68 21.34 -18.68
C GLN A 169 7.06 21.12 -19.33
N ASP A 170 7.68 22.20 -19.77
CA ASP A 170 9.08 22.20 -20.20
C ASP A 170 10.01 22.34 -18.99
N ARG A 171 11.13 21.63 -19.01
CA ARG A 171 12.04 21.58 -17.85
C ARG A 171 12.70 22.93 -17.59
N GLU A 172 13.13 23.61 -18.64
CA GLU A 172 13.82 24.88 -18.50
C GLU A 172 12.84 26.01 -18.21
N GLU A 173 11.63 25.95 -18.79
CA GLU A 173 10.57 26.90 -18.46
C GLU A 173 10.17 26.80 -17.00
N LEU A 174 9.96 25.59 -16.46
CA LEU A 174 9.67 25.43 -15.03
C LEU A 174 10.77 26.02 -14.15
N GLU A 175 12.04 25.81 -14.50
CA GLU A 175 13.15 26.40 -13.77
C GLU A 175 13.11 27.94 -13.82
N ARG A 176 12.74 28.54 -14.95
CA ARG A 176 12.57 29.99 -15.10
C ARG A 176 11.40 30.51 -14.27
N GLU A 177 10.23 29.89 -14.35
CA GLU A 177 9.02 30.27 -13.61
C GLU A 177 9.26 30.21 -12.09
N LEU A 178 9.80 29.10 -11.59
CA LEU A 178 10.14 28.95 -10.17
C LEU A 178 11.20 29.95 -9.73
N SER A 179 12.22 30.20 -10.56
CA SER A 179 13.28 31.16 -10.26
C SER A 179 12.78 32.61 -10.25
N ALA A 180 11.71 32.93 -10.97
CA ALA A 180 11.13 34.27 -10.97
C ALA A 180 10.48 34.63 -9.63
N ILE A 181 10.02 33.63 -8.87
CA ILE A 181 9.31 33.80 -7.60
C ILE A 181 10.29 33.77 -6.42
N SER A 182 10.38 34.87 -5.66
CA SER A 182 11.32 34.99 -4.52
C SER A 182 11.12 33.91 -3.48
N GLU A 183 9.87 33.63 -3.15
CA GLU A 183 9.49 32.61 -2.16
C GLU A 183 10.01 31.22 -2.55
N TYR A 184 9.95 30.86 -3.84
CA TYR A 184 10.49 29.59 -4.32
C TYR A 184 12.01 29.58 -4.25
N ARG A 185 12.69 30.64 -4.69
CA ARG A 185 14.16 30.72 -4.58
C ARG A 185 14.64 30.44 -3.16
N ASP A 186 14.02 31.08 -2.17
CA ASP A 186 14.40 30.93 -0.76
C ASP A 186 14.11 29.50 -0.26
N ARG A 187 12.95 28.93 -0.61
CA ARG A 187 12.59 27.55 -0.22
C ARG A 187 13.51 26.50 -0.85
N PHE A 188 13.85 26.65 -2.12
CA PHE A 188 14.80 25.77 -2.80
C PHE A 188 16.21 25.91 -2.21
N LEU A 189 16.66 27.14 -1.92
CA LEU A 189 17.96 27.37 -1.27
C LEU A 189 18.01 26.71 0.12
N ASN A 190 16.95 26.85 0.91
CA ASN A 190 16.87 26.22 2.24
C ASN A 190 16.82 24.68 2.15
N ALA A 191 16.13 24.13 1.16
CA ALA A 191 15.95 22.68 1.02
C ALA A 191 17.16 21.95 0.41
N PHE A 192 17.90 22.60 -0.49
CA PHE A 192 18.96 21.95 -1.28
C PHE A 192 20.33 22.63 -1.19
N GLY A 193 20.39 23.90 -0.78
CA GLY A 193 21.62 24.69 -0.79
C GLY A 193 22.28 24.77 -2.17
N GLY A 194 23.58 25.09 -2.18
CA GLY A 194 24.40 25.08 -3.40
C GLY A 194 24.13 26.21 -4.39
N ASN A 195 24.80 26.15 -5.54
CA ASN A 195 24.84 27.25 -6.51
C ASN A 195 23.63 27.31 -7.47
N LYS A 196 22.92 26.19 -7.66
CA LYS A 196 21.72 26.12 -8.51
C LYS A 196 20.60 25.34 -7.79
N PRO A 197 20.05 25.90 -6.70
CA PRO A 197 19.07 25.18 -5.88
C PRO A 197 17.74 24.97 -6.62
N VAL A 198 17.29 25.96 -7.41
CA VAL A 198 16.12 25.82 -8.28
C VAL A 198 16.55 25.03 -9.53
N SER A 199 16.10 23.77 -9.60
CA SER A 199 16.31 22.91 -10.76
C SER A 199 15.15 21.93 -10.90
N PHE A 200 14.89 21.46 -12.12
CA PHE A 200 13.85 20.47 -12.38
C PHE A 200 14.06 19.18 -11.57
N GLN A 201 15.32 18.76 -11.40
CA GLN A 201 15.66 17.62 -10.56
C GLN A 201 15.26 17.86 -9.10
N ASN A 202 15.58 19.02 -8.55
CA ASN A 202 15.24 19.34 -7.16
C ASN A 202 13.73 19.49 -6.97
N THR A 203 12.98 19.92 -7.99
CA THR A 203 11.52 19.92 -7.98
C THR A 203 10.98 18.49 -7.80
N ALA A 204 11.42 17.54 -8.64
CA ALA A 204 11.03 16.14 -8.52
C ALA A 204 11.44 15.53 -7.16
N TYR A 205 12.63 15.91 -6.66
CA TYR A 205 13.15 15.43 -5.37
C TYR A 205 12.34 15.93 -4.18
N ALA A 206 11.91 17.20 -4.21
CA ALA A 206 11.06 17.76 -3.17
C ALA A 206 9.69 17.08 -3.16
N ILE A 207 9.06 16.90 -4.33
CA ILE A 207 7.78 16.19 -4.48
C ILE A 207 7.88 14.78 -3.90
N ALA A 208 8.91 14.01 -4.29
CA ALA A 208 9.13 12.66 -3.77
C ALA A 208 9.28 12.63 -2.24
N SER A 209 9.99 13.60 -1.64
CA SER A 209 10.09 13.73 -0.18
C SER A 209 8.74 13.98 0.47
N PHE A 210 7.87 14.80 -0.12
CA PHE A 210 6.52 14.98 0.39
C PHE A 210 5.67 13.71 0.27
N GLU A 211 5.71 13.02 -0.88
CA GLU A 211 4.95 11.77 -1.09
C GLU A 211 5.30 10.68 -0.07
N ARG A 212 6.56 10.64 0.41
CA ARG A 212 6.98 9.74 1.50
C ARG A 212 6.28 9.97 2.82
N THR A 213 5.67 11.13 3.02
CA THR A 213 4.90 11.44 4.23
C THR A 213 3.44 10.98 4.16
N ILE A 214 2.97 10.56 2.98
CA ILE A 214 1.57 10.15 2.76
C ILE A 214 1.41 8.67 3.14
N LEU A 215 1.24 8.43 4.44
CA LEU A 215 1.24 7.09 5.04
C LEU A 215 -0.07 6.78 5.75
N SER A 216 -0.58 5.56 5.52
CA SER A 216 -1.59 4.92 6.37
C SER A 216 -0.92 3.77 7.14
N ASN A 217 -0.74 3.92 8.45
CA ASN A 217 -0.06 2.95 9.32
C ASN A 217 -0.64 2.83 10.75
N ASP A 218 -1.77 3.47 11.01
CA ASP A 218 -2.50 3.41 12.30
C ASP A 218 -4.01 3.14 12.12
N SER A 219 -4.36 2.34 11.11
CA SER A 219 -5.73 1.86 10.94
C SER A 219 -6.15 0.93 12.09
N ARG A 220 -7.45 0.61 12.16
CA ARG A 220 -7.98 -0.42 13.07
C ARG A 220 -7.28 -1.76 12.89
N PHE A 221 -6.95 -2.13 11.64
CA PHE A 221 -6.15 -3.32 11.35
C PHE A 221 -4.74 -3.20 11.98
N ASP A 222 -4.07 -2.06 11.83
CA ASP A 222 -2.72 -1.87 12.39
C ASP A 222 -2.71 -2.01 13.92
N ARG A 223 -3.70 -1.40 14.61
CA ARG A 223 -3.89 -1.53 16.06
C ARG A 223 -4.17 -2.98 16.46
N TYR A 224 -5.01 -3.68 15.71
CA TYR A 224 -5.31 -5.09 15.91
C TYR A 224 -4.06 -5.96 15.82
N THR A 225 -3.23 -5.79 14.78
CA THR A 225 -1.98 -6.55 14.67
C THR A 225 -0.99 -6.27 15.81
N ARG A 226 -1.03 -5.06 16.39
CA ARG A 226 -0.22 -4.68 17.56
C ARG A 226 -0.79 -5.19 18.90
N GLY A 227 -1.89 -5.93 18.88
CA GLY A 227 -2.45 -6.62 20.04
C GLY A 227 -3.75 -6.03 20.58
N ASP A 228 -4.26 -4.94 20.02
CA ASP A 228 -5.58 -4.39 20.40
C ASP A 228 -6.70 -5.21 19.76
N GLN A 229 -7.12 -6.29 20.43
CA GLN A 229 -8.13 -7.22 19.91
C GLN A 229 -9.49 -6.57 19.64
N ALA A 230 -9.81 -5.50 20.37
CA ALA A 230 -11.07 -4.78 20.22
C ALA A 230 -11.06 -3.83 19.01
N ALA A 231 -9.89 -3.58 18.42
CA ALA A 231 -9.79 -2.70 17.26
C ALA A 231 -10.59 -3.21 16.05
N LEU A 232 -10.65 -4.53 15.80
CA LEU A 232 -11.51 -5.13 14.79
C LEU A 232 -12.79 -5.71 15.41
N SER A 233 -13.90 -5.50 14.73
CA SER A 233 -15.18 -6.18 15.01
C SER A 233 -15.11 -7.64 14.57
N THR A 234 -16.11 -8.44 14.98
CA THR A 234 -16.22 -9.85 14.54
C THR A 234 -16.29 -9.96 13.01
N ASN A 235 -17.15 -9.17 12.35
CA ASN A 235 -17.26 -9.22 10.89
C ASN A 235 -15.95 -8.85 10.17
N GLU A 236 -15.17 -7.90 10.71
CA GLU A 236 -13.87 -7.54 10.13
C GLU A 236 -12.85 -8.67 10.31
N ARG A 237 -12.89 -9.41 11.43
CA ARG A 237 -12.05 -10.59 11.65
C ARG A 237 -12.46 -11.74 10.72
N ASP A 238 -13.76 -11.95 10.50
CA ASP A 238 -14.25 -12.95 9.56
C ASP A 238 -13.81 -12.63 8.13
N GLY A 239 -13.95 -11.36 7.72
CA GLY A 239 -13.43 -10.89 6.43
C GLY A 239 -11.92 -11.07 6.28
N LEU A 240 -11.15 -10.82 7.35
CA LEU A 240 -9.71 -11.09 7.37
C LEU A 240 -9.37 -12.58 7.24
N ASN A 241 -10.16 -13.46 7.86
CA ASN A 241 -10.01 -14.91 7.72
C ASN A 241 -10.30 -15.37 6.29
N VAL A 242 -11.37 -14.84 5.67
CA VAL A 242 -11.67 -15.10 4.25
C VAL A 242 -10.52 -14.61 3.36
N PHE A 243 -10.02 -13.39 3.56
CA PHE A 243 -8.90 -12.80 2.80
C PHE A 243 -7.61 -13.64 2.88
N ARG A 244 -7.35 -14.26 4.03
CA ARG A 244 -6.16 -15.08 4.30
C ARG A 244 -6.36 -16.57 4.01
N SER A 245 -7.56 -16.97 3.59
CA SER A 245 -7.87 -18.37 3.34
C SER A 245 -7.21 -18.88 2.05
N LEU A 246 -6.94 -20.19 2.00
CA LEU A 246 -6.55 -20.86 0.76
C LEU A 246 -7.69 -20.94 -0.27
N LYS A 247 -8.93 -20.61 0.12
CA LYS A 247 -10.10 -20.55 -0.76
C LYS A 247 -10.02 -19.32 -1.67
N THR A 248 -9.73 -18.14 -1.11
CA THR A 248 -9.67 -16.88 -1.87
C THR A 248 -8.25 -16.47 -2.27
N ARG A 249 -7.24 -16.87 -1.49
CA ARG A 249 -5.80 -16.65 -1.77
C ARG A 249 -5.38 -15.19 -1.94
N CYS A 250 -6.19 -14.22 -1.51
CA CYS A 250 -5.91 -12.79 -1.68
C CYS A 250 -4.56 -12.38 -1.07
N PHE A 251 -4.25 -12.97 0.10
CA PHE A 251 -3.01 -12.72 0.83
C PHE A 251 -1.72 -13.09 0.08
N GLU A 252 -1.79 -13.96 -0.93
CA GLU A 252 -0.59 -14.39 -1.69
C GLU A 252 -0.06 -13.28 -2.61
N CYS A 253 -0.92 -12.34 -3.01
CA CYS A 253 -0.51 -11.14 -3.75
C CYS A 253 -0.48 -9.90 -2.85
N HIS A 254 -1.41 -9.77 -1.91
CA HIS A 254 -1.56 -8.58 -1.08
C HIS A 254 -1.00 -8.82 0.34
N ASN A 255 0.31 -8.67 0.49
CA ASN A 255 1.04 -9.00 1.71
C ASN A 255 0.95 -7.90 2.77
N ILE A 256 0.80 -8.31 4.04
CA ILE A 256 0.86 -7.40 5.20
C ILE A 256 2.32 -6.92 5.41
N PRO A 257 2.56 -5.65 5.79
CA PRO A 257 1.55 -4.68 6.21
C PRO A 257 1.06 -3.76 5.09
N THR A 258 1.74 -3.65 3.96
CA THR A 258 1.39 -2.69 2.91
C THR A 258 0.21 -3.14 2.03
N PHE A 259 -0.25 -4.38 2.17
CA PHE A 259 -1.25 -5.02 1.32
C PHE A 259 -0.93 -4.91 -0.17
N ASN A 260 0.36 -4.98 -0.51
CA ASN A 260 0.89 -5.04 -1.86
C ASN A 260 2.02 -6.10 -1.91
N ASN A 261 2.59 -6.30 -3.08
CA ASN A 261 3.86 -6.99 -3.23
C ASN A 261 4.62 -6.37 -4.44
N PRO A 262 5.91 -6.71 -4.65
CA PRO A 262 6.69 -6.16 -5.76
C PRO A 262 6.38 -6.80 -7.12
N ASP A 263 5.47 -7.78 -7.17
CA ASP A 263 5.19 -8.55 -8.39
C ASP A 263 4.25 -7.82 -9.35
N PHE A 264 4.20 -8.35 -10.56
CA PHE A 264 3.24 -8.00 -11.59
C PHE A 264 2.39 -9.21 -11.90
N LYS A 265 1.07 -9.01 -11.96
CA LYS A 265 0.08 -10.08 -12.04
C LYS A 265 -0.89 -9.82 -13.19
N VAL A 266 -1.25 -10.89 -13.88
CA VAL A 266 -2.32 -10.85 -14.88
C VAL A 266 -3.58 -11.35 -14.21
N VAL A 267 -4.44 -10.42 -13.79
CA VAL A 267 -5.75 -10.77 -13.23
C VAL A 267 -6.85 -10.79 -14.30
N GLY A 268 -6.55 -10.20 -15.47
CA GLY A 268 -7.45 -10.18 -16.61
C GLY A 268 -8.61 -9.20 -16.47
N VAL A 269 -8.34 -7.98 -16.03
CA VAL A 269 -9.33 -6.91 -16.06
C VAL A 269 -9.81 -6.72 -17.50
N PRO A 270 -11.13 -6.69 -17.76
CA PRO A 270 -11.65 -6.46 -19.10
C PRO A 270 -11.25 -5.09 -19.64
N ASP A 271 -10.94 -5.03 -20.94
CA ASP A 271 -10.65 -3.78 -21.61
C ASP A 271 -11.92 -2.89 -21.69
N LEU A 272 -11.69 -1.58 -21.75
CA LEU A 272 -12.76 -0.61 -22.07
C LEU A 272 -13.01 -0.54 -23.59
N ASP A 273 -11.94 -0.71 -24.37
CA ASP A 273 -11.93 -0.78 -25.82
C ASP A 273 -11.11 -2.01 -26.23
N THR A 274 -11.76 -3.02 -26.81
CA THR A 274 -11.13 -4.28 -27.19
C THR A 274 -10.13 -4.15 -28.35
N ASP A 275 -10.25 -3.08 -29.14
CA ASP A 275 -9.31 -2.79 -30.24
C ASP A 275 -8.02 -2.14 -29.74
N LYS A 276 -8.03 -1.65 -28.48
CA LYS A 276 -6.90 -0.98 -27.82
C LYS A 276 -6.67 -1.54 -26.41
N PRO A 277 -6.31 -2.83 -26.29
CA PRO A 277 -6.11 -3.45 -25.00
C PRO A 277 -4.94 -2.81 -24.24
N ASP A 278 -5.07 -2.68 -22.93
CA ASP A 278 -3.97 -2.23 -22.07
C ASP A 278 -3.03 -3.40 -21.80
N LEU A 279 -1.84 -3.37 -22.40
CA LEU A 279 -0.86 -4.45 -22.30
C LEU A 279 -0.06 -4.40 -20.99
N GLY A 280 -0.26 -3.37 -20.15
CA GLY A 280 0.38 -3.27 -18.85
C GLY A 280 1.91 -3.22 -18.95
N ARG A 281 2.58 -4.07 -18.18
CA ARG A 281 4.04 -4.14 -18.10
C ARG A 281 4.71 -4.65 -19.37
N PHE A 282 3.98 -5.30 -20.29
CA PHE A 282 4.52 -5.67 -21.59
C PHE A 282 5.10 -4.47 -22.34
N GLU A 283 4.49 -3.29 -22.23
CA GLU A 283 4.98 -2.06 -22.87
C GLU A 283 6.37 -1.65 -22.36
N ILE A 284 6.78 -2.13 -21.18
CA ILE A 284 8.03 -1.80 -20.49
C ILE A 284 9.05 -2.93 -20.59
N LYS A 285 8.62 -4.19 -20.49
CA LYS A 285 9.50 -5.37 -20.39
C LYS A 285 9.35 -6.36 -21.56
N GLY A 286 8.32 -6.23 -22.38
CA GLY A 286 8.05 -7.12 -23.51
C GLY A 286 7.50 -8.48 -23.09
N LYS A 287 7.83 -9.50 -23.91
CA LYS A 287 7.28 -10.85 -23.86
C LYS A 287 7.30 -11.47 -22.45
N GLY A 288 6.18 -12.07 -22.05
CA GLY A 288 5.99 -12.69 -20.74
C GLY A 288 5.32 -11.78 -19.69
N TYR A 289 5.05 -10.52 -20.03
CA TYR A 289 4.35 -9.55 -19.18
C TYR A 289 3.05 -9.03 -19.81
N GLU A 290 2.50 -9.73 -20.81
CA GLU A 290 1.27 -9.38 -21.49
C GLU A 290 0.13 -9.19 -20.48
N ARG A 291 -0.40 -7.96 -20.39
CA ARG A 291 -1.50 -7.57 -19.50
C ARG A 291 -1.17 -7.72 -18.00
N ALA A 292 0.11 -7.73 -17.65
CA ALA A 292 0.55 -7.80 -16.26
C ALA A 292 0.60 -6.39 -15.64
N PHE A 293 0.03 -6.24 -14.45
CA PHE A 293 0.03 -4.98 -13.70
C PHE A 293 0.62 -5.15 -12.32
N LYS A 294 1.24 -4.08 -11.80
CA LYS A 294 1.78 -4.05 -10.45
C LYS A 294 0.65 -4.34 -9.46
N VAL A 295 0.88 -5.20 -8.48
CA VAL A 295 -0.07 -5.39 -7.39
C VAL A 295 -0.19 -4.08 -6.59
N PRO A 296 -1.34 -3.40 -6.57
CA PRO A 296 -1.51 -2.15 -5.83
C PRO A 296 -1.64 -2.43 -4.33
N THR A 297 -1.45 -1.39 -3.51
CA THR A 297 -1.82 -1.46 -2.09
C THR A 297 -3.34 -1.52 -1.94
N LEU A 298 -3.82 -2.27 -0.95
CA LEU A 298 -5.22 -2.22 -0.51
C LEU A 298 -5.43 -1.29 0.69
N ARG A 299 -4.39 -0.59 1.16
CA ARG A 299 -4.57 0.43 2.20
C ARG A 299 -5.48 1.54 1.66
N ASN A 300 -6.49 1.89 2.45
CA ASN A 300 -7.51 2.87 2.10
C ASN A 300 -8.31 2.55 0.82
N VAL A 301 -8.34 1.29 0.36
CA VAL A 301 -9.02 0.91 -0.89
C VAL A 301 -10.51 1.29 -0.93
N ALA A 302 -11.19 1.34 0.22
CA ALA A 302 -12.58 1.79 0.30
C ALA A 302 -12.79 3.26 -0.12
N LEU A 303 -11.72 4.07 -0.22
CA LEU A 303 -11.75 5.49 -0.57
C LEU A 303 -11.30 5.77 -2.02
N THR A 304 -10.96 4.74 -2.79
CA THR A 304 -10.27 4.87 -4.08
C THR A 304 -11.06 4.22 -5.21
N ALA A 305 -12.39 4.24 -5.11
CA ALA A 305 -13.23 3.89 -6.25
C ALA A 305 -12.98 4.88 -7.40
N PRO A 306 -13.30 4.51 -8.65
CA PRO A 306 -13.54 3.15 -9.12
C PRO A 306 -12.24 2.32 -9.21
N TYR A 307 -12.36 1.01 -9.39
CA TYR A 307 -11.25 0.06 -9.18
C TYR A 307 -10.62 -0.46 -10.46
N MET A 308 -9.39 -0.98 -10.30
CA MET A 308 -8.47 -1.44 -11.36
C MET A 308 -7.82 -0.30 -12.14
N HIS A 309 -6.88 -0.64 -13.02
CA HIS A 309 -6.10 0.34 -13.79
C HIS A 309 -6.94 1.23 -14.71
N ASN A 310 -8.14 0.78 -15.08
CA ASN A 310 -9.05 1.47 -16.00
C ASN A 310 -10.42 1.80 -15.37
N GLY A 311 -10.60 1.59 -14.05
CA GLY A 311 -11.85 1.88 -13.36
C GLY A 311 -13.06 1.06 -13.81
N LYS A 312 -12.85 -0.16 -14.33
CA LYS A 312 -13.90 -1.05 -14.84
C LYS A 312 -14.97 -1.32 -13.80
N PHE A 313 -14.58 -1.48 -12.54
CA PHE A 313 -15.46 -1.85 -11.42
C PHE A 313 -15.78 -0.63 -10.57
N LYS A 314 -17.05 -0.44 -10.20
CA LYS A 314 -17.51 0.77 -9.48
C LYS A 314 -17.57 0.54 -7.98
N THR A 315 -17.81 -0.69 -7.56
CA THR A 315 -17.90 -1.05 -6.14
C THR A 315 -16.87 -2.12 -5.77
N LEU A 316 -16.52 -2.22 -4.48
CA LEU A 316 -15.73 -3.36 -3.99
C LEU A 316 -16.48 -4.68 -4.19
N GLY A 317 -17.82 -4.66 -4.18
CA GLY A 317 -18.64 -5.82 -4.53
C GLY A 317 -18.32 -6.32 -5.93
N ASP A 318 -18.34 -5.44 -6.93
CA ASP A 318 -17.99 -5.79 -8.32
C ASP A 318 -16.58 -6.40 -8.43
N VAL A 319 -15.63 -5.92 -7.61
CA VAL A 319 -14.26 -6.45 -7.56
C VAL A 319 -14.24 -7.86 -6.97
N ILE A 320 -14.97 -8.09 -5.88
CA ILE A 320 -15.09 -9.42 -5.29
C ILE A 320 -15.81 -10.38 -6.22
N ASP A 321 -16.88 -9.95 -6.88
CA ASP A 321 -17.60 -10.74 -7.88
C ASP A 321 -16.68 -11.14 -9.04
N PHE A 322 -15.89 -10.21 -9.56
CA PHE A 322 -14.87 -10.47 -10.58
C PHE A 322 -13.89 -11.55 -10.15
N TYR A 323 -13.33 -11.45 -8.93
CA TYR A 323 -12.39 -12.46 -8.44
C TYR A 323 -13.06 -13.81 -8.17
N SER A 324 -14.28 -13.82 -7.61
CA SER A 324 -15.05 -15.03 -7.33
C SER A 324 -15.40 -15.81 -8.60
N GLY A 325 -15.61 -15.12 -9.72
CA GLY A 325 -15.79 -15.71 -11.05
C GLY A 325 -14.51 -16.24 -11.71
N GLY A 326 -13.34 -16.11 -11.05
CA GLY A 326 -12.04 -16.50 -11.62
C GLY A 326 -11.36 -15.41 -12.43
N GLY A 327 -11.64 -14.13 -12.12
CA GLY A 327 -11.02 -12.99 -12.77
C GLY A 327 -11.34 -12.92 -14.27
N GLY A 328 -10.33 -12.63 -15.08
CA GLY A 328 -10.50 -12.47 -16.52
C GLY A 328 -11.01 -13.70 -17.28
N ALA A 329 -10.94 -14.90 -16.69
CA ALA A 329 -11.42 -16.12 -17.31
C ALA A 329 -12.93 -16.06 -17.60
N ALA A 330 -13.71 -15.52 -16.65
CA ALA A 330 -15.14 -15.26 -16.83
C ALA A 330 -15.44 -14.18 -17.90
N HIS A 331 -14.41 -13.45 -18.34
CA HIS A 331 -14.50 -12.37 -19.33
C HIS A 331 -13.75 -12.69 -20.64
N GLY A 332 -13.52 -13.98 -20.92
CA GLY A 332 -12.98 -14.43 -22.21
C GLY A 332 -11.46 -14.38 -22.34
N ILE A 333 -10.74 -14.04 -21.27
CA ILE A 333 -9.27 -14.14 -21.25
C ILE A 333 -8.89 -15.59 -20.96
N LYS A 334 -7.98 -16.16 -21.76
CA LYS A 334 -7.55 -17.55 -21.57
C LYS A 334 -6.89 -17.73 -20.21
N GLN A 335 -7.27 -18.77 -19.47
CA GLN A 335 -6.74 -19.08 -18.14
C GLN A 335 -5.21 -19.19 -18.11
N GLU A 336 -4.60 -19.69 -19.18
CA GLU A 336 -3.13 -19.81 -19.34
C GLU A 336 -2.37 -18.47 -19.30
N LEU A 337 -3.08 -17.36 -19.53
CA LEU A 337 -2.52 -16.01 -19.45
C LEU A 337 -2.64 -15.39 -18.06
N LEU A 338 -3.49 -15.95 -17.19
CA LEU A 338 -3.75 -15.41 -15.86
C LEU A 338 -2.72 -15.92 -14.84
N ASP A 339 -2.51 -15.18 -13.75
CA ASP A 339 -1.74 -15.70 -12.62
C ASP A 339 -2.42 -16.95 -12.06
N ASP A 340 -1.63 -17.94 -11.67
CA ASP A 340 -2.09 -19.27 -11.26
C ASP A 340 -2.98 -19.26 -10.01
N LYS A 341 -2.97 -18.17 -9.25
CA LYS A 341 -3.81 -17.91 -8.08
C LYS A 341 -5.19 -17.39 -8.43
N ILE A 342 -5.40 -16.90 -9.64
CA ILE A 342 -6.69 -16.37 -10.10
C ILE A 342 -7.56 -17.55 -10.52
N ARG A 343 -8.45 -17.97 -9.61
CA ARG A 343 -9.35 -19.10 -9.78
C ARG A 343 -10.71 -18.78 -9.18
N PRO A 344 -11.80 -19.37 -9.71
CA PRO A 344 -13.11 -19.20 -9.12
C PRO A 344 -13.15 -19.70 -7.67
N PHE A 345 -13.95 -19.04 -6.86
CA PHE A 345 -14.26 -19.46 -5.50
C PHE A 345 -15.66 -18.98 -5.13
N ASP A 346 -16.31 -19.74 -4.25
CA ASP A 346 -17.52 -19.30 -3.55
C ASP A 346 -17.12 -18.85 -2.14
N ILE A 347 -17.86 -17.98 -1.47
CA ILE A 347 -17.61 -17.62 -0.06
C ILE A 347 -18.54 -18.40 0.84
#